data_AF-A0A520HSG4-F1
#
_entry.id   AF-A0A520HSG4-F1
#
_cell.length_a   1.000
_cell.length_b   1.000
_cell.length_c   1.000
_cell.angle_alpha   90.00
_cell.angle_beta   90.00
_cell.angle_gamma   90.00
#
_symmetry.space_group_name_H-M   'P 1'
#
loop_
_entity.id
_entity.type
_entity.pdbx_description
1 polymer ?
#
loop_
_entity_poly.entity_id
_entity_poly.type
_entity_poly.pdbx_seq_one_letter_code
_entity_poly.pdbx_strand_id
1 'polypeptide(L)'
;MPAPWFLIAQAAQALGRDDEADDALVRFLATEPRHLGALLTMAALKRRRGDDRAAESFYRTALSAASQPGATIAPALVPLLRAGETFLTEVAGRFSAHLDAALKDMPRAAGPRIRHALDLLLGRSELYLQQPSMFYFPGLAQRAYFEREEFDWVAPIEAATGAIRAELDAVLAAGQGFAPYVQTMAGRPPPANPLLDDPGWGAFHLWRGGVPVEPNATMCPNTMAALSLAPIPVIPGRSPMAIFSRLTPGTHIRPHHGMLNTRLICHLPLIAPDGCALRVGSETRPWHDGRMLIFDDSFEHEAWNRG
;
A
#
# COMPACT_ATOMS: atom_id res chain seq x y z
N MET A 1 -23.07 -6.01 52.63
CA MET A 1 -23.07 -6.22 51.17
C MET A 1 -22.41 -5.02 50.53
N PRO A 2 -21.54 -5.18 49.52
CA PRO A 2 -21.02 -4.05 48.76
C PRO A 2 -22.20 -3.27 48.14
N ALA A 3 -22.10 -1.95 48.08
CA ALA A 3 -23.15 -1.13 47.48
C ALA A 3 -23.31 -1.51 46.00
N PRO A 4 -24.55 -1.56 45.46
CA PRO A 4 -24.80 -1.95 44.07
C PRO A 4 -24.51 -0.77 43.13
N TRP A 5 -23.22 -0.39 43.03
CA TRP A 5 -22.77 0.83 42.37
C TRP A 5 -23.28 0.99 40.93
N PHE A 6 -23.39 -0.10 40.17
CA PHE A 6 -23.92 -0.01 38.80
C PHE A 6 -25.43 0.31 38.76
N LEU A 7 -26.22 -0.22 39.69
CA LEU A 7 -27.66 0.13 39.80
C LEU A 7 -27.84 1.58 40.29
N ILE A 8 -26.98 2.02 41.21
CA ILE A 8 -26.96 3.42 41.67
C ILE A 8 -26.67 4.36 40.49
N ALA A 9 -25.69 4.02 39.65
CA ALA A 9 -25.39 4.78 38.45
C ALA A 9 -26.58 4.85 37.48
N GLN A 10 -27.25 3.72 37.23
CA GLN A 10 -28.44 3.69 36.36
C GLN A 10 -29.59 4.54 36.90
N ALA A 11 -29.85 4.47 38.21
CA ALA A 11 -30.88 5.28 38.85
C ALA A 11 -30.54 6.79 38.82
N ALA A 12 -29.29 7.15 39.11
CA ALA A 12 -28.81 8.52 39.04
C ALA A 12 -28.95 9.10 37.61
N GLN A 13 -28.59 8.31 36.58
CA GLN A 13 -28.78 8.71 35.19
C GLN A 13 -30.24 8.92 34.82
N ALA A 14 -31.14 8.02 35.25
CA ALA A 14 -32.57 8.16 34.99
C ALA A 14 -33.17 9.44 35.63
N LEU A 15 -32.53 9.95 36.69
CA LEU A 15 -32.88 11.20 37.38
C LEU A 15 -32.09 12.42 36.88
N GLY A 16 -31.24 12.28 35.87
CA GLY A 16 -30.39 13.36 35.35
C GLY A 16 -29.28 13.83 36.31
N ARG A 17 -28.92 13.00 37.30
CA ARG A 17 -27.88 13.30 38.30
C ARG A 17 -26.52 12.79 37.83
N ASP A 18 -25.95 13.51 36.86
CA ASP A 18 -24.75 13.08 36.14
C ASP A 18 -23.50 12.95 37.03
N ASP A 19 -23.31 13.79 38.06
CA ASP A 19 -22.19 13.67 39.00
C ASP A 19 -22.31 12.44 39.91
N GLU A 20 -23.52 12.15 40.41
CA GLU A 20 -23.81 10.95 41.21
C GLU A 20 -23.62 9.67 40.37
N ALA A 21 -23.99 9.72 39.08
CA ALA A 21 -23.75 8.64 38.15
C ALA A 21 -22.25 8.42 37.86
N ASP A 22 -21.47 9.49 37.69
CA ASP A 22 -20.03 9.42 37.46
C ASP A 22 -19.32 8.73 38.63
N ASP A 23 -19.57 9.21 39.85
CA ASP A 23 -18.98 8.68 41.08
C ASP A 23 -19.30 7.20 41.27
N ALA A 24 -20.55 6.81 41.02
CA ALA A 24 -20.99 5.42 41.11
C ALA A 24 -20.31 4.54 40.05
N LEU A 25 -20.19 5.01 38.81
CA LEU A 25 -19.50 4.28 37.74
C LEU A 25 -18.00 4.15 37.99
N VAL A 26 -17.33 5.18 38.52
CA VAL A 26 -15.92 5.12 38.90
C VAL A 26 -15.70 4.03 39.95
N ARG A 27 -16.52 4.00 41.01
CA ARG A 27 -16.44 2.98 42.07
C ARG A 27 -16.70 1.57 41.54
N PHE A 28 -17.64 1.42 40.62
CA PHE A 28 -17.94 0.14 40.00
C PHE A 28 -16.83 -0.35 39.06
N LEU A 29 -16.30 0.55 38.21
CA LEU A 29 -15.22 0.21 37.28
C LEU A 29 -13.88 -0.04 38.00
N ALA A 30 -13.69 0.48 39.21
CA ALA A 30 -12.55 0.10 40.05
C ALA A 30 -12.57 -1.38 40.46
N THR A 31 -13.77 -1.99 40.59
CA THR A 31 -13.93 -3.41 40.92
C THR A 31 -14.09 -4.29 39.67
N GLU A 32 -14.75 -3.79 38.63
CA GLU A 32 -14.94 -4.49 37.36
C GLU A 32 -14.47 -3.66 36.15
N PRO A 33 -13.15 -3.53 35.92
CA PRO A 33 -12.60 -2.59 34.93
C PRO A 33 -12.99 -2.86 33.47
N ARG A 34 -13.45 -4.09 33.18
CA ARG A 34 -13.83 -4.54 31.84
C ARG A 34 -15.34 -4.75 31.68
N HIS A 35 -16.15 -4.33 32.66
CA HIS A 35 -17.60 -4.50 32.58
C HIS A 35 -18.18 -3.62 31.45
N LEU A 36 -18.60 -4.27 30.37
CA LEU A 36 -18.93 -3.63 29.10
C LEU A 36 -20.04 -2.58 29.23
N GLY A 37 -21.12 -2.91 29.93
CA GLY A 37 -22.23 -1.98 30.14
C GLY A 37 -21.82 -0.72 30.93
N ALA A 38 -20.88 -0.84 31.87
CA ALA A 38 -20.43 0.28 32.68
C ALA A 38 -19.47 1.19 31.89
N LEU A 39 -18.57 0.60 31.09
CA LEU A 39 -17.69 1.34 30.19
C LEU A 39 -18.50 2.16 29.16
N LEU A 40 -19.49 1.55 28.50
CA LEU A 40 -20.34 2.22 27.52
C LEU A 40 -21.19 3.33 28.17
N THR A 41 -21.70 3.08 29.38
CA THR A 41 -22.48 4.06 30.14
C THR A 41 -21.63 5.26 30.56
N MET A 42 -20.40 5.03 31.02
CA MET A 42 -19.43 6.07 31.35
C MET A 42 -19.03 6.88 30.12
N ALA A 43 -18.77 6.21 28.99
CA ALA A 43 -18.44 6.88 27.73
C ALA A 43 -19.55 7.85 27.29
N ALA A 44 -20.80 7.39 27.32
CA ALA A 44 -21.95 8.23 26.98
C ALA A 44 -22.12 9.42 27.95
N LEU A 45 -21.86 9.23 29.24
CA LEU A 45 -21.88 10.30 30.25
C LEU A 45 -20.80 11.36 29.96
N LYS A 46 -19.55 10.95 29.72
CA LYS A 46 -18.45 11.87 29.38
C LYS A 46 -18.75 12.66 28.09
N ARG A 47 -19.31 12.00 27.07
CA ARG A 47 -19.76 12.65 25.83
C ARG A 47 -20.82 13.71 26.10
N ARG A 48 -21.85 13.42 26.91
CA ARG A 48 -22.89 14.41 27.25
C ARG A 48 -22.33 15.63 27.98
N ARG A 49 -21.28 15.46 28.78
CA ARG A 49 -20.58 16.53 29.49
C ARG A 49 -19.58 17.32 28.61
N GLY A 50 -19.43 16.95 27.33
CA GLY A 50 -18.49 17.60 26.41
C GLY A 50 -17.03 17.15 26.60
N ASP A 51 -16.77 16.11 27.40
CA ASP A 51 -15.42 15.55 27.57
C ASP A 51 -15.18 14.44 26.54
N ASP A 52 -14.95 14.86 25.29
CA ASP A 52 -14.75 13.95 24.16
C ASP A 52 -13.52 13.05 24.35
N ARG A 53 -12.47 13.55 25.02
CA ARG A 53 -11.24 12.79 25.25
C ARG A 53 -11.48 11.64 26.23
N ALA A 54 -12.17 11.89 27.34
CA ALA A 54 -12.54 10.81 28.26
C ALA A 54 -13.55 9.85 27.61
N ALA A 55 -14.53 10.37 26.87
CA ALA A 55 -15.49 9.54 26.15
C ALA A 55 -14.81 8.58 25.15
N GLU A 56 -13.86 9.09 24.36
CA GLU A 56 -13.06 8.30 23.43
C GLU A 56 -12.32 7.16 24.16
N SER A 57 -11.67 7.48 25.28
CA SER A 57 -10.96 6.48 26.09
C SER A 57 -11.88 5.34 26.51
N PHE A 58 -13.05 5.63 27.07
CA PHE A 58 -14.00 4.60 27.51
C PHE A 58 -14.62 3.81 26.35
N TYR A 59 -14.95 4.46 25.23
CA TYR A 59 -15.46 3.75 24.04
C TYR A 59 -14.41 2.79 23.46
N ARG A 60 -13.14 3.21 23.35
CA ARG A 60 -12.06 2.33 22.88
C ARG A 60 -11.86 1.13 23.81
N THR A 61 -11.89 1.34 25.13
CA THR A 61 -11.81 0.24 26.10
C THR A 61 -13.00 -0.72 25.98
N ALA A 62 -14.21 -0.20 25.82
CA ALA A 62 -15.41 -1.02 25.63
C ALA A 62 -15.33 -1.88 24.36
N LEU A 63 -14.93 -1.29 23.22
CA LEU A 63 -14.77 -2.02 21.97
C LEU A 63 -13.66 -3.08 22.05
N SER A 64 -12.51 -2.74 22.64
CA SER A 64 -11.42 -3.69 22.86
C SER A 64 -11.84 -4.86 23.75
N ALA A 65 -12.66 -4.62 24.78
CA ALA A 65 -13.22 -5.67 25.63
C ALA A 65 -14.22 -6.55 24.87
N ALA A 66 -15.05 -5.96 24.00
CA ALA A 66 -16.01 -6.67 23.17
C ALA A 66 -15.35 -7.51 22.06
N SER A 67 -14.16 -7.14 21.59
CA SER A 67 -13.40 -7.88 20.57
C SER A 67 -12.52 -9.01 21.13
N GLN A 68 -12.50 -9.24 22.45
CA GLN A 68 -11.72 -10.35 23.02
C GLN A 68 -12.31 -11.72 22.63
N PRO A 69 -11.48 -12.73 22.36
CA PRO A 69 -11.95 -14.09 22.11
C PRO A 69 -12.84 -14.60 23.25
N GLY A 70 -14.05 -15.08 22.92
CA GLY A 70 -15.01 -15.60 23.90
C GLY A 70 -15.86 -14.55 24.63
N ALA A 71 -15.80 -13.27 24.23
CA ALA A 71 -16.69 -12.25 24.77
C ALA A 71 -18.15 -12.50 24.35
N THR A 72 -19.04 -12.66 25.33
CA THR A 72 -20.49 -12.72 25.09
C THR A 72 -21.09 -11.32 25.20
N ILE A 73 -21.60 -10.79 24.10
CA ILE A 73 -22.21 -9.46 24.05
C ILE A 73 -23.71 -9.60 24.22
N ALA A 74 -24.26 -9.01 25.29
CA ALA A 74 -25.70 -8.96 25.49
C ALA A 74 -26.36 -8.14 24.37
N PRO A 75 -27.49 -8.58 23.77
CA PRO A 75 -28.16 -7.86 22.68
C PRO A 75 -28.47 -6.39 23.00
N ALA A 76 -28.77 -6.07 24.27
CA ALA A 76 -29.02 -4.70 24.73
C ALA A 76 -27.81 -3.76 24.62
N LEU A 77 -26.59 -4.29 24.57
CA LEU A 77 -25.35 -3.50 24.48
C LEU A 77 -24.92 -3.23 23.03
N VAL A 78 -25.45 -3.97 22.06
CA VAL A 78 -25.10 -3.80 20.64
C VAL A 78 -25.35 -2.37 20.12
N PRO A 79 -26.49 -1.72 20.41
CA PRO A 79 -26.72 -0.34 19.97
C PRO A 79 -25.73 0.65 20.59
N LEU A 80 -25.35 0.44 21.85
CA LEU A 80 -24.38 1.28 22.57
C LEU A 80 -22.96 1.14 21.99
N LEU A 81 -22.58 -0.07 21.60
CA LEU A 81 -21.31 -0.32 20.89
C LEU A 81 -21.27 0.40 19.55
N ARG A 82 -22.33 0.27 18.73
CA ARG A 82 -22.45 0.97 17.44
C ARG A 82 -22.41 2.50 17.61
N ALA A 83 -23.05 3.02 18.65
CA ALA A 83 -22.97 4.44 18.98
C ALA A 83 -21.54 4.88 19.33
N GLY A 84 -20.79 4.01 20.02
CA GLY A 84 -19.36 4.19 20.28
C GLY A 84 -18.51 4.19 19.00
N GLU A 85 -18.70 3.22 18.12
CA GLU A 85 -18.02 3.16 16.81
C GLU A 85 -18.29 4.42 15.98
N THR A 86 -19.55 4.86 15.95
CA THR A 86 -19.97 6.09 15.26
C THR A 86 -19.28 7.31 15.86
N PHE A 87 -19.30 7.44 17.20
CA PHE A 87 -18.62 8.54 17.89
C PHE A 87 -17.12 8.58 17.63
N LEU A 88 -16.43 7.43 17.67
CA LEU A 88 -15.00 7.37 17.38
C LEU A 88 -14.69 7.77 15.93
N THR A 89 -15.57 7.38 15.00
CA THR A 89 -15.49 7.81 13.59
C THR A 89 -15.70 9.33 13.45
N GLU A 90 -16.68 9.90 14.16
CA GLU A 90 -16.92 11.35 14.19
C GLU A 90 -15.74 12.13 14.78
N VAL A 91 -15.15 11.65 15.87
CA VAL A 91 -13.96 12.26 16.50
C VAL A 91 -12.77 12.23 15.54
N ALA A 92 -12.50 11.06 14.93
CA ALA A 92 -11.43 10.94 13.94
C ALA A 92 -11.66 11.85 12.72
N GLY A 93 -12.92 11.95 12.25
CA GLY A 93 -13.30 12.85 11.16
C GLY A 93 -13.11 14.33 11.49
N ARG A 94 -13.48 14.77 12.70
CA ARG A 94 -13.21 16.15 13.17
C ARG A 94 -11.72 16.46 13.24
N PHE A 95 -10.93 15.50 13.73
CA PHE A 95 -9.47 15.65 13.77
C PHE A 95 -8.86 15.75 12.37
N SER A 96 -9.29 14.88 11.43
CA SER A 96 -8.89 14.97 10.02
C SER A 96 -9.23 16.33 9.43
N ALA A 97 -10.49 16.79 9.57
CA ALA A 97 -10.93 18.06 9.01
C ALA A 97 -10.17 19.26 9.59
N HIS A 98 -9.86 19.21 10.90
CA HIS A 98 -9.05 20.23 11.55
C HIS A 98 -7.62 20.27 11.00
N LEU A 99 -6.98 19.10 10.84
CA LEU A 99 -5.66 19.00 10.23
C LEU A 99 -5.67 19.50 8.78
N ASP A 100 -6.62 19.04 7.97
CA ASP A 100 -6.74 19.46 6.57
C ASP A 100 -6.93 20.99 6.46
N ALA A 101 -7.73 21.59 7.35
CA ALA A 101 -7.90 23.04 7.41
C ALA A 101 -6.61 23.77 7.84
N ALA A 102 -5.92 23.29 8.88
CA ALA A 102 -4.68 23.88 9.36
C ALA A 102 -3.54 23.80 8.33
N LEU A 103 -3.56 22.76 7.49
CA LEU A 103 -2.55 22.52 6.45
C LEU A 103 -2.87 23.23 5.13
N LYS A 104 -4.10 23.73 4.95
CA LYS A 104 -4.52 24.42 3.71
C LYS A 104 -3.66 25.65 3.41
N ASP A 105 -3.25 26.37 4.45
CA ASP A 105 -2.45 27.59 4.35
C ASP A 105 -0.95 27.35 4.56
N MET A 106 -0.56 26.12 4.95
CA MET A 106 0.83 25.72 4.89
C MET A 106 1.21 25.67 3.41
N PRO A 107 2.29 26.35 2.99
CA PRO A 107 2.69 26.38 1.60
C PRO A 107 2.82 24.94 1.09
N ARG A 108 2.67 24.78 -0.24
CA ARG A 108 3.02 23.57 -1.02
C ARG A 108 4.40 22.94 -0.69
N ALA A 109 5.17 23.54 0.22
CA ALA A 109 6.33 23.00 0.92
C ALA A 109 6.04 21.75 1.78
N ALA A 110 4.78 21.44 2.12
CA ALA A 110 4.40 20.09 2.54
C ALA A 110 4.44 19.14 1.32
N GLY A 111 5.65 18.79 0.88
CA GLY A 111 5.87 17.90 -0.26
C GLY A 111 5.20 16.52 -0.07
N PRO A 112 5.26 15.64 -1.07
CA PRO A 112 4.58 14.33 -1.07
C PRO A 112 4.75 13.53 0.23
N ARG A 113 5.92 13.65 0.88
CA ARG A 113 6.24 13.01 2.15
C ARG A 113 5.36 13.44 3.33
N ILE A 114 5.05 14.74 3.47
CA ILE A 114 4.20 15.23 4.56
C ILE A 114 2.76 14.77 4.35
N ARG A 115 2.27 14.82 3.09
CA ARG A 115 0.96 14.28 2.74
C ARG A 115 0.85 12.80 3.11
N HIS A 116 1.85 11.99 2.72
CA HIS A 116 1.85 10.57 3.06
C HIS A 116 1.88 10.33 4.58
N ALA A 117 2.66 11.11 5.35
CA ALA A 117 2.68 11.00 6.81
C ALA A 117 1.31 11.30 7.45
N LEU A 118 0.56 12.25 6.90
CA LEU A 118 -0.80 12.56 7.35
C LEU A 118 -1.79 11.47 6.96
N ASP A 119 -1.66 10.89 5.77
CA ASP A 119 -2.49 9.77 5.35
C ASP A 119 -2.27 8.54 6.26
N LEU A 120 -1.02 8.30 6.70
CA LEU A 120 -0.71 7.29 7.71
C LEU A 120 -1.34 7.63 9.07
N LEU A 121 -1.18 8.87 9.55
CA LEU A 121 -1.76 9.32 10.83
C LEU A 121 -3.28 9.16 10.86
N LEU A 122 -3.94 9.43 9.73
CA LEU A 122 -5.40 9.43 9.59
C LEU A 122 -5.96 8.08 9.12
N GLY A 123 -5.10 7.06 8.94
CA GLY A 123 -5.51 5.73 8.51
C GLY A 123 -6.07 5.68 7.09
N ARG A 124 -5.76 6.68 6.25
CA ARG A 124 -6.11 6.70 4.81
C ARG A 124 -5.13 5.90 3.95
N SER A 125 -3.97 5.60 4.51
CA SER A 125 -2.95 4.76 3.89
C SER A 125 -2.34 3.86 4.97
N GLU A 126 -1.68 2.79 4.53
CA GLU A 126 -0.94 1.87 5.40
C GLU A 126 0.57 1.99 5.15
N LEU A 127 1.35 1.50 6.12
CA LEU A 127 2.80 1.51 6.03
C LEU A 127 3.26 0.35 5.14
N TYR A 128 3.80 0.68 3.98
CA TYR A 128 4.52 -0.28 3.14
C TYR A 128 6.00 -0.21 3.45
N LEU A 129 6.61 -1.37 3.60
CA LEU A 129 8.05 -1.56 3.79
C LEU A 129 8.57 -2.50 2.71
N GLN A 130 9.86 -2.43 2.43
CA GLN A 130 10.54 -3.45 1.63
C GLN A 130 10.38 -4.83 2.28
N GLN A 131 9.88 -5.80 1.51
CA GLN A 131 9.69 -7.20 1.87
C GLN A 131 10.18 -8.13 0.74
N PRO A 132 11.48 -8.08 0.39
CA PRO A 132 12.04 -8.94 -0.64
C PRO A 132 11.93 -10.42 -0.24
N SER A 133 11.57 -11.26 -1.20
CA SER A 133 11.33 -12.69 -0.95
C SER A 133 12.59 -13.53 -0.76
N MET A 134 13.79 -13.02 -1.09
CA MET A 134 15.03 -13.80 -1.04
C MET A 134 16.15 -13.13 -0.23
N PHE A 135 16.41 -11.84 -0.43
CA PHE A 135 17.50 -11.15 0.24
C PHE A 135 17.17 -9.70 0.58
N TYR A 136 17.35 -9.35 1.84
CA TYR A 136 17.20 -8.00 2.37
C TYR A 136 18.57 -7.47 2.82
N PHE A 137 19.07 -6.44 2.14
CA PHE A 137 20.25 -5.70 2.55
C PHE A 137 19.85 -4.51 3.44
N PRO A 138 20.30 -4.47 4.70
CA PRO A 138 19.91 -3.41 5.63
C PRO A 138 20.55 -2.06 5.30
N GLY A 139 19.89 -0.97 5.70
CA GLY A 139 20.42 0.39 5.58
C GLY A 139 20.19 1.07 4.22
N LEU A 140 19.56 0.39 3.26
CA LEU A 140 19.13 1.02 2.00
C LEU A 140 17.91 1.91 2.21
N ALA A 141 17.72 2.87 1.30
CA ALA A 141 16.61 3.81 1.34
C ALA A 141 15.25 3.08 1.22
N GLN A 142 14.38 3.25 2.21
CA GLN A 142 12.99 2.75 2.19
C GLN A 142 12.10 3.68 1.36
N ARG A 143 12.18 3.56 0.02
CA ARG A 143 11.44 4.40 -0.92
C ARG A 143 10.82 3.54 -2.03
N ALA A 144 9.51 3.70 -2.25
CA ALA A 144 8.79 3.01 -3.31
C ALA A 144 9.23 3.46 -4.71
N TYR A 145 9.25 4.78 -4.94
CA TYR A 145 9.67 5.40 -6.19
C TYR A 145 10.91 6.28 -6.02
N PHE A 146 11.67 6.36 -7.11
CA PHE A 146 12.78 7.27 -7.30
C PHE A 146 12.49 8.16 -8.52
N GLU A 147 12.83 9.44 -8.40
CA GLU A 147 12.55 10.42 -9.44
C GLU A 147 13.62 10.40 -10.52
N ARG A 148 13.21 10.68 -11.76
CA ARG A 148 14.06 10.60 -12.95
C ARG A 148 15.27 11.53 -12.86
N GLU A 149 15.08 12.70 -12.25
CA GLU A 149 16.11 13.72 -12.07
C GLU A 149 17.20 13.33 -11.05
N GLU A 150 17.02 12.23 -10.31
CA GLU A 150 18.06 11.69 -9.40
C GLU A 150 19.16 10.93 -10.14
N PHE A 151 19.01 10.70 -11.45
CA PHE A 151 19.87 9.82 -12.22
C PHE A 151 20.25 10.43 -13.58
N ASP A 152 21.53 10.79 -13.73
CA ASP A 152 22.05 11.43 -14.96
C ASP A 152 21.92 10.57 -16.23
N TRP A 153 21.81 9.25 -16.07
CA TRP A 153 21.66 8.30 -17.18
C TRP A 153 20.22 8.21 -17.71
N VAL A 154 19.21 8.72 -16.99
CA VAL A 154 17.80 8.61 -17.40
C VAL A 154 17.50 9.43 -18.64
N ALA A 155 17.87 10.72 -18.66
CA ALA A 155 17.55 11.61 -19.77
C ALA A 155 18.14 11.12 -21.12
N PRO A 156 19.40 10.64 -21.19
CA PRO A 156 19.94 10.01 -22.39
C PRO A 156 19.17 8.77 -22.87
N ILE A 157 18.70 7.91 -21.96
CA ILE A 157 17.87 6.74 -22.31
C ILE A 157 16.49 7.17 -22.83
N GLU A 158 15.84 8.13 -22.15
CA GLU A 158 14.55 8.67 -22.58
C GLU A 158 14.65 9.33 -23.97
N ALA A 159 15.77 9.99 -24.29
CA ALA A 159 16.03 10.55 -25.61
C ALA A 159 16.11 9.47 -26.71
N ALA A 160 16.48 8.23 -26.36
CA ALA A 160 16.52 7.09 -27.28
C ALA A 160 15.14 6.41 -27.48
N THR A 161 14.08 6.84 -26.77
CA THR A 161 12.75 6.21 -26.82
C THR A 161 12.24 5.97 -28.23
N GLY A 162 12.40 6.95 -29.14
CA GLY A 162 11.93 6.81 -30.52
C GLY A 162 12.62 5.66 -31.28
N ALA A 163 13.94 5.51 -31.10
CA ALA A 163 14.71 4.43 -31.72
C ALA A 163 14.37 3.07 -31.10
N ILE A 164 14.23 3.01 -29.77
CA ILE A 164 13.82 1.80 -29.04
C ILE A 164 12.42 1.34 -29.50
N ARG A 165 11.49 2.29 -29.64
CA ARG A 165 10.13 2.01 -30.11
C ARG A 165 10.11 1.47 -31.54
N ALA A 166 10.93 2.03 -32.43
CA ALA A 166 11.03 1.53 -33.82
C ALA A 166 11.53 0.07 -33.87
N GLU A 167 12.47 -0.30 -33.00
CA GLU A 167 12.93 -1.69 -32.87
C GLU A 167 11.83 -2.60 -32.31
N LEU A 168 11.08 -2.14 -31.29
CA LEU A 168 9.92 -2.87 -30.78
C LEU A 168 8.87 -3.08 -31.87
N ASP A 169 8.55 -2.06 -32.67
CA ASP A 169 7.57 -2.16 -33.75
C ASP A 169 8.00 -3.19 -34.80
N ALA A 170 9.30 -3.25 -35.14
CA ALA A 170 9.86 -4.26 -36.03
C ALA A 170 9.76 -5.68 -35.42
N VAL A 171 10.04 -5.84 -34.13
CA VAL A 171 9.88 -7.11 -33.40
C VAL A 171 8.42 -7.56 -33.40
N LEU A 172 7.47 -6.64 -33.15
CA LEU A 172 6.04 -6.94 -33.19
C LEU A 172 5.58 -7.35 -34.59
N ALA A 173 6.04 -6.66 -35.63
CA ALA A 173 5.71 -6.97 -37.02
C ALA A 173 6.25 -8.35 -37.47
N ALA A 174 7.40 -8.78 -36.94
CA ALA A 174 7.94 -10.11 -37.20
C ALA A 174 7.12 -11.25 -36.57
N GLY A 175 6.23 -10.94 -35.60
CA GLY A 175 5.27 -11.89 -35.03
C GLY A 175 5.89 -13.01 -34.19
N GLN A 176 7.17 -12.93 -33.83
CA GLN A 176 7.88 -13.95 -33.06
C GLN A 176 8.67 -13.31 -31.89
N GLY A 177 8.83 -14.05 -30.79
CA GLY A 177 9.78 -13.74 -29.71
C GLY A 177 9.19 -13.32 -28.36
N PHE A 178 7.90 -12.97 -28.28
CA PHE A 178 7.21 -12.78 -26.99
C PHE A 178 6.71 -14.14 -26.47
N ALA A 179 7.34 -14.64 -25.43
CA ALA A 179 6.85 -15.79 -24.67
C ALA A 179 6.15 -15.31 -23.38
N PRO A 180 5.25 -16.11 -22.77
CA PRO A 180 4.72 -15.79 -21.44
C PRO A 180 5.83 -15.46 -20.46
N TYR A 181 5.66 -14.45 -19.61
CA TYR A 181 6.71 -14.02 -18.68
C TYR A 181 6.96 -15.06 -17.59
N VAL A 182 5.88 -15.58 -17.00
CA VAL A 182 5.92 -16.68 -16.05
C VAL A 182 5.68 -17.97 -16.81
N GLN A 183 6.66 -18.88 -16.79
CA GLN A 183 6.59 -20.12 -17.57
C GLN A 183 6.77 -21.35 -16.70
N THR A 184 6.11 -22.43 -17.11
CA THR A 184 6.43 -23.77 -16.60
C THR A 184 7.84 -24.16 -17.04
N MET A 185 8.64 -24.67 -16.10
CA MET A 185 9.97 -25.19 -16.39
C MET A 185 10.02 -26.70 -16.16
N ALA A 186 10.48 -27.46 -17.15
CA ALA A 186 10.65 -28.90 -17.01
C ALA A 186 11.54 -29.24 -15.81
N GLY A 187 11.09 -30.20 -14.99
CA GLY A 187 11.80 -30.63 -13.79
C GLY A 187 11.72 -29.66 -12.60
N ARG A 188 10.84 -28.65 -12.63
CA ARG A 188 10.58 -27.75 -11.50
C ARG A 188 9.08 -27.65 -11.19
N PRO A 189 8.69 -27.48 -9.90
CA PRO A 189 7.31 -27.22 -9.58
C PRO A 189 6.86 -25.89 -10.21
N PRO A 190 5.65 -25.82 -10.79
CA PRO A 190 5.15 -24.60 -11.38
C PRO A 190 4.92 -23.53 -10.29
N PRO A 191 5.21 -22.25 -10.56
CA PRO A 191 4.94 -21.18 -9.62
C PRO A 191 3.44 -20.96 -9.45
N ALA A 192 3.01 -20.64 -8.23
CA ALA A 192 1.61 -20.33 -7.92
C ALA A 192 1.22 -18.91 -8.39
N ASN A 193 1.20 -18.68 -9.71
CA ASN A 193 0.90 -17.39 -10.33
C ASN A 193 -0.29 -17.54 -11.30
N PRO A 194 -1.33 -16.68 -11.23
CA PRO A 194 -2.46 -16.74 -12.16
C PRO A 194 -2.09 -16.52 -13.62
N LEU A 195 -0.97 -15.86 -13.89
CA LEU A 195 -0.46 -15.57 -15.23
C LEU A 195 0.59 -16.61 -15.69
N LEU A 196 0.63 -17.80 -15.08
CA LEU A 196 1.49 -18.89 -15.50
C LEU A 196 1.12 -19.34 -16.92
N ASP A 197 2.10 -19.31 -17.82
CA ASP A 197 1.97 -19.64 -19.24
C ASP A 197 0.90 -18.77 -19.97
N ASP A 198 0.50 -17.64 -19.38
CA ASP A 198 -0.50 -16.72 -19.94
C ASP A 198 0.15 -15.74 -20.95
N PRO A 199 -0.30 -15.73 -22.22
CA PRO A 199 0.25 -14.84 -23.25
C PRO A 199 -0.09 -13.35 -23.03
N GLY A 200 -1.02 -13.04 -22.15
CA GLY A 200 -1.43 -11.68 -21.80
C GLY A 200 -0.35 -10.91 -21.04
N TRP A 201 0.60 -11.62 -20.40
CA TRP A 201 1.85 -11.03 -19.92
C TRP A 201 3.04 -11.67 -20.64
N GLY A 202 3.46 -11.03 -21.74
CA GLY A 202 4.55 -11.50 -22.58
C GLY A 202 5.88 -10.79 -22.32
N ALA A 203 6.98 -11.47 -22.58
CA ALA A 203 8.32 -10.90 -22.52
C ALA A 203 9.21 -11.32 -23.69
N PHE A 204 9.79 -10.32 -24.35
CA PHE A 204 10.88 -10.47 -25.31
C PHE A 204 12.19 -10.16 -24.61
N HIS A 205 13.02 -11.18 -24.36
CA HIS A 205 14.22 -11.03 -23.55
C HIS A 205 15.40 -10.51 -24.36
N LEU A 206 16.05 -9.45 -23.91
CA LEU A 206 17.31 -8.91 -24.44
C LEU A 206 18.50 -9.42 -23.60
N TRP A 207 18.32 -9.44 -22.28
CA TRP A 207 19.20 -10.10 -21.31
C TRP A 207 18.40 -11.08 -20.47
N ARG A 208 18.95 -12.27 -20.23
CA ARG A 208 18.36 -13.27 -19.33
C ARG A 208 19.44 -13.92 -18.47
N GLY A 209 19.27 -13.82 -17.15
CA GLY A 209 20.18 -14.49 -16.20
C GLY A 209 21.64 -14.04 -16.34
N GLY A 210 21.88 -12.78 -16.70
CA GLY A 210 23.24 -12.26 -16.87
C GLY A 210 23.80 -12.32 -18.29
N VAL A 211 23.10 -12.94 -19.24
CA VAL A 211 23.64 -13.22 -20.58
C VAL A 211 22.76 -12.59 -21.67
N PRO A 212 23.36 -11.97 -22.72
CA PRO A 212 22.61 -11.50 -23.90
C PRO A 212 21.87 -12.64 -24.58
N VAL A 213 20.62 -12.37 -24.98
CA VAL A 213 19.88 -13.25 -25.89
C VAL A 213 20.25 -12.83 -27.30
N GLU A 214 21.36 -13.36 -27.81
CA GLU A 214 22.04 -12.89 -29.04
C GLU A 214 21.11 -12.61 -30.24
N PRO A 215 20.15 -13.49 -30.62
CA PRO A 215 19.24 -13.19 -31.73
C PRO A 215 18.40 -11.93 -31.48
N ASN A 216 17.91 -11.77 -30.26
CA ASN A 216 17.05 -10.65 -29.87
C ASN A 216 17.86 -9.35 -29.70
N ALA A 217 19.04 -9.43 -29.09
CA ALA A 217 19.95 -8.31 -28.90
C ALA A 217 20.45 -7.75 -30.23
N THR A 218 20.77 -8.64 -31.19
CA THR A 218 21.20 -8.25 -32.55
C THR A 218 20.09 -7.51 -33.32
N MET A 219 18.82 -7.86 -33.07
CA MET A 219 17.68 -7.16 -33.67
C MET A 219 17.41 -5.78 -33.04
N CYS A 220 17.93 -5.52 -31.84
CA CYS A 220 17.63 -4.31 -31.06
C CYS A 220 18.90 -3.52 -30.67
N PRO A 221 19.81 -3.17 -31.62
CA PRO A 221 21.09 -2.56 -31.30
C PRO A 221 20.97 -1.20 -30.59
N ASN A 222 19.98 -0.37 -30.93
CA ASN A 222 19.77 0.92 -30.26
C ASN A 222 19.26 0.72 -28.84
N THR A 223 18.41 -0.28 -28.62
CA THR A 223 17.96 -0.65 -27.28
C THR A 223 19.12 -1.14 -26.42
N MET A 224 19.99 -2.00 -26.96
CA MET A 224 21.19 -2.46 -26.25
C MET A 224 22.15 -1.30 -25.94
N ALA A 225 22.34 -0.38 -26.88
CA ALA A 225 23.15 0.82 -26.67
C ALA A 225 22.56 1.72 -25.57
N ALA A 226 21.25 1.97 -25.57
CA ALA A 226 20.59 2.77 -24.54
C ALA A 226 20.70 2.10 -23.16
N LEU A 227 20.46 0.79 -23.04
CA LEU A 227 20.59 0.06 -21.78
C LEU A 227 21.99 0.17 -21.17
N SER A 228 23.04 0.26 -21.99
CA SER A 228 24.42 0.40 -21.53
C SER A 228 24.76 1.76 -20.89
N LEU A 229 23.87 2.74 -20.99
CA LEU A 229 24.04 4.07 -20.37
C LEU A 229 23.76 4.04 -18.85
N ALA A 230 22.95 3.09 -18.38
CA ALA A 230 22.62 2.95 -16.97
C ALA A 230 23.66 2.10 -16.21
N PRO A 231 23.84 2.29 -14.90
CA PRO A 231 24.59 1.34 -14.07
C PRO A 231 23.82 0.02 -14.01
N ILE A 232 24.45 -1.07 -14.45
CA ILE A 232 23.80 -2.36 -14.51
C ILE A 232 24.32 -3.26 -13.37
N PRO A 233 23.44 -3.81 -12.51
CA PRO A 233 23.85 -4.79 -11.51
C PRO A 233 24.30 -6.09 -12.18
N VAL A 234 25.47 -6.60 -11.79
CA VAL A 234 26.03 -7.85 -12.31
C VAL A 234 25.98 -8.91 -11.23
N ILE A 235 25.14 -9.92 -11.44
CA ILE A 235 25.00 -11.07 -10.55
C ILE A 235 25.04 -12.33 -11.43
N PRO A 236 26.11 -13.14 -11.36
CA PRO A 236 26.24 -14.34 -12.17
C PRO A 236 24.98 -15.21 -12.14
N GLY A 237 24.44 -15.52 -13.32
CA GLY A 237 23.24 -16.34 -13.47
C GLY A 237 21.90 -15.65 -13.18
N ARG A 238 21.88 -14.34 -12.86
CA ARG A 238 20.65 -13.60 -12.48
C ARG A 238 20.50 -12.23 -13.11
N SER A 239 21.56 -11.43 -13.12
CA SER A 239 21.54 -10.03 -13.57
C SER A 239 22.78 -9.75 -14.43
N PRO A 240 22.68 -9.01 -15.55
CA PRO A 240 21.54 -8.18 -15.97
C PRO A 240 20.29 -8.95 -16.39
N MET A 241 19.14 -8.27 -16.34
CA MET A 241 17.87 -8.72 -16.91
C MET A 241 17.24 -7.52 -17.61
N ALA A 242 16.88 -7.67 -18.88
CA ALA A 242 16.24 -6.63 -19.66
C ALA A 242 15.29 -7.27 -20.66
N ILE A 243 14.08 -6.75 -20.74
CA ILE A 243 13.01 -7.27 -21.59
C ILE A 243 12.24 -6.12 -22.23
N PHE A 244 11.66 -6.34 -23.41
CA PHE A 244 10.39 -5.69 -23.71
C PHE A 244 9.29 -6.47 -23.01
N SER A 245 8.58 -5.82 -22.08
CA SER A 245 7.42 -6.40 -21.40
C SER A 245 6.15 -5.93 -22.07
N ARG A 246 5.24 -6.86 -22.36
CA ARG A 246 3.93 -6.58 -22.96
C ARG A 246 2.84 -7.08 -22.04
N LEU A 247 1.97 -6.18 -21.61
CA LEU A 247 0.76 -6.48 -20.85
C LEU A 247 -0.45 -6.18 -21.75
N THR A 248 -1.25 -7.18 -22.10
CA THR A 248 -2.42 -7.00 -22.99
C THR A 248 -3.62 -6.40 -22.24
N PRO A 249 -4.60 -5.82 -22.96
CA PRO A 249 -5.82 -5.31 -22.36
C PRO A 249 -6.51 -6.33 -21.44
N GLY A 250 -6.95 -5.89 -20.26
CA GLY A 250 -7.64 -6.72 -19.27
C GLY A 250 -6.71 -7.53 -18.36
N THR A 251 -5.39 -7.50 -18.56
CA THR A 251 -4.45 -8.23 -17.72
C THR A 251 -4.09 -7.45 -16.46
N HIS A 252 -4.09 -8.14 -15.30
CA HIS A 252 -3.71 -7.60 -14.00
C HIS A 252 -2.69 -8.53 -13.33
N ILE A 253 -1.50 -7.99 -13.09
CA ILE A 253 -0.47 -8.64 -12.28
C ILE A 253 -0.79 -8.33 -10.83
N ARG A 254 -1.16 -9.37 -10.07
CA ARG A 254 -1.56 -9.25 -8.65
C ARG A 254 -0.43 -8.67 -7.77
N PRO A 255 -0.77 -8.12 -6.58
CA PRO A 255 0.21 -7.66 -5.60
C PRO A 255 1.26 -8.74 -5.29
N HIS A 256 2.53 -8.37 -5.41
CA HIS A 256 3.66 -9.25 -5.13
C HIS A 256 4.91 -8.44 -4.76
N HIS A 257 5.99 -9.14 -4.42
CA HIS A 257 7.28 -8.55 -4.05
C HIS A 257 8.39 -9.15 -4.90
N GLY A 258 9.37 -8.31 -5.17
CA GLY A 258 10.64 -8.66 -5.79
C GLY A 258 11.48 -9.57 -4.91
N MET A 259 12.59 -10.04 -5.47
CA MET A 259 13.48 -10.98 -4.77
C MET A 259 14.52 -10.28 -3.90
N LEU A 260 14.96 -9.10 -4.31
CA LEU A 260 16.12 -8.40 -3.77
C LEU A 260 15.76 -6.92 -3.61
N ASN A 261 16.19 -6.28 -2.52
CA ASN A 261 16.10 -4.81 -2.35
C ASN A 261 17.37 -4.07 -2.81
N THR A 262 18.34 -4.78 -3.39
CA THR A 262 19.64 -4.23 -3.81
C THR A 262 19.65 -3.75 -5.26
N ARG A 263 18.48 -3.59 -5.87
CA ARG A 263 18.31 -3.13 -7.26
C ARG A 263 17.05 -2.31 -7.37
N LEU A 264 16.99 -1.47 -8.39
CA LEU A 264 15.77 -0.80 -8.82
C LEU A 264 15.31 -1.41 -10.13
N ILE A 265 14.00 -1.41 -10.35
CA ILE A 265 13.38 -1.75 -11.63
C ILE A 265 13.04 -0.44 -12.34
N CYS A 266 13.40 -0.39 -13.63
CA CYS A 266 13.20 0.77 -14.48
C CYS A 266 12.26 0.38 -15.61
N HIS A 267 11.11 1.04 -15.72
CA HIS A 267 10.18 0.90 -16.83
C HIS A 267 10.27 2.12 -17.71
N LEU A 268 10.71 1.96 -18.97
CA LEU A 268 10.55 2.97 -20.02
C LEU A 268 9.30 2.61 -20.85
N PRO A 269 8.18 3.32 -20.71
CA PRO A 269 6.99 3.02 -21.48
C PRO A 269 7.17 3.41 -22.95
N LEU A 270 6.91 2.47 -23.85
CA LEU A 270 7.04 2.67 -25.30
C LEU A 270 5.69 2.81 -26.00
N ILE A 271 4.67 2.14 -25.44
CA ILE A 271 3.27 2.18 -25.87
C ILE A 271 2.42 2.08 -24.59
N ALA A 272 1.94 3.21 -24.08
CA ALA A 272 1.18 3.30 -22.83
C ALA A 272 -0.23 3.89 -23.08
N PRO A 273 -1.24 3.05 -23.36
CA PRO A 273 -2.62 3.52 -23.47
C PRO A 273 -3.18 3.94 -22.09
N ASP A 274 -4.24 4.74 -22.11
CA ASP A 274 -4.95 5.14 -20.89
C ASP A 274 -5.46 3.93 -20.10
N GLY A 275 -5.60 4.09 -18.79
CA GLY A 275 -6.06 3.00 -17.91
C GLY A 275 -4.99 1.97 -17.54
N CYS A 276 -3.74 2.15 -17.98
CA CYS A 276 -2.59 1.38 -17.55
C CYS A 276 -1.84 2.07 -16.40
N ALA A 277 -1.51 1.33 -15.34
CA ALA A 277 -0.73 1.88 -14.24
C ALA A 277 0.02 0.82 -13.42
N LEU A 278 0.98 1.32 -12.64
CA LEU A 278 1.76 0.59 -11.64
C LEU A 278 1.45 1.16 -10.25
N ARG A 279 1.11 0.31 -9.29
CA ARG A 279 1.12 0.65 -7.86
C ARG A 279 2.37 0.08 -7.22
N VAL A 280 3.08 0.89 -6.45
CA VAL A 280 4.19 0.47 -5.58
C VAL A 280 3.96 1.06 -4.20
N GLY A 281 3.76 0.20 -3.21
CA GLY A 281 3.28 0.59 -1.90
C GLY A 281 1.94 1.34 -1.97
N SER A 282 1.90 2.55 -1.41
CA SER A 282 0.72 3.41 -1.36
C SER A 282 0.53 4.30 -2.59
N GLU A 283 1.48 4.30 -3.53
CA GLU A 283 1.49 5.22 -4.66
C GLU A 283 1.23 4.51 -5.99
N THR A 284 0.26 5.03 -6.75
CA THR A 284 -0.08 4.57 -8.10
C THR A 284 0.34 5.60 -9.13
N ARG A 285 1.17 5.20 -10.10
CA ARG A 285 1.60 6.06 -11.22
C ARG A 285 1.13 5.46 -12.55
N PRO A 286 0.45 6.23 -13.42
CA PRO A 286 0.20 5.81 -14.79
C PRO A 286 1.52 5.80 -15.57
N TRP A 287 1.58 4.98 -16.63
CA TRP A 287 2.68 5.07 -17.58
C TRP A 287 2.43 6.19 -18.60
N HIS A 288 3.50 6.86 -18.99
CA HIS A 288 3.49 7.84 -20.06
C HIS A 288 4.62 7.54 -21.03
N ASP A 289 4.33 7.59 -22.33
CA ASP A 289 5.31 7.28 -23.38
C ASP A 289 6.60 8.10 -23.19
N GLY A 290 7.73 7.39 -23.21
CA GLY A 290 9.06 7.96 -23.08
C GLY A 290 9.40 8.54 -21.71
N ARG A 291 8.56 8.34 -20.69
CA ARG A 291 8.80 8.81 -19.31
C ARG A 291 9.00 7.62 -18.37
N MET A 292 10.23 7.45 -17.92
CA MET A 292 10.65 6.33 -17.10
C MET A 292 9.98 6.37 -15.72
N LEU A 293 9.55 5.20 -15.24
CA LEU A 293 9.27 4.96 -13.82
C LEU A 293 10.41 4.13 -13.22
N ILE A 294 10.93 4.56 -12.08
CA ILE A 294 12.02 3.89 -11.35
C ILE A 294 11.49 3.55 -9.96
N PHE A 295 11.50 2.28 -9.61
CA PHE A 295 10.91 1.81 -8.37
C PHE A 295 11.70 0.65 -7.75
N ASP A 296 11.52 0.48 -6.45
CA ASP A 296 12.06 -0.66 -5.70
C ASP A 296 11.02 -1.78 -5.71
N ASP A 297 11.28 -2.85 -6.47
CA ASP A 297 10.38 -4.00 -6.57
C ASP A 297 10.27 -4.79 -5.27
N SER A 298 11.11 -4.54 -4.27
CA SER A 298 10.97 -5.19 -2.97
C SER A 298 9.83 -4.62 -2.12
N PHE A 299 9.23 -3.48 -2.48
CA PHE A 299 7.93 -3.07 -1.96
C PHE A 299 6.81 -3.88 -2.62
N GLU A 300 5.67 -4.03 -1.94
CA GLU A 300 4.50 -4.62 -2.56
C GLU A 300 4.11 -3.80 -3.80
N HIS A 301 3.97 -4.46 -4.94
CA HIS A 301 3.60 -3.79 -6.17
C HIS A 301 2.68 -4.65 -7.04
N GLU A 302 1.88 -3.97 -7.86
CA GLU A 302 0.97 -4.56 -8.84
C GLU A 302 0.86 -3.66 -10.07
N ALA A 303 0.50 -4.25 -11.20
CA ALA A 303 0.42 -3.56 -12.48
C ALA A 303 -0.79 -4.05 -13.26
N TRP A 304 -1.46 -3.14 -13.96
CA TRP A 304 -2.64 -3.51 -14.76
C TRP A 304 -2.65 -2.78 -16.10
N ASN A 305 -3.26 -3.44 -17.08
CA ASN A 305 -3.68 -2.84 -18.33
C ASN A 305 -5.22 -2.97 -18.42
N ARG A 306 -5.92 -1.83 -18.43
CA ARG A 306 -7.39 -1.75 -18.60
C ARG A 306 -7.80 -1.01 -19.89
N GLY A 307 -6.84 -0.63 -20.72
CA GLY A 307 -7.02 0.13 -21.96
C GLY A 307 -6.86 -0.71 -23.21
#